data_AF-A0A448GUK0-F1
#
_entry.id   AF-A0A448GUK0-F1
#
_cell.length_a   1.000
_cell.length_b   1.000
_cell.length_c   1.000
_cell.angle_alpha   90.00
_cell.angle_beta   90.00
_cell.angle_gamma   90.00
#
_symmetry.space_group_name_H-M   'P 1'
#
loop_
_entity.id
_entity.type
_entity.pdbx_description
1 polymer ?
#
loop_
_entity_poly.entity_id
_entity_poly.type
_entity_poly.pdbx_seq_one_letter_code
_entity_poly.pdbx_strand_id
1 'polypeptide(L)'
;MIGEMWADRKIDNPNILTDKQRQQIINESRLAASLFAFIFDKDINTASNMASEAVRWNATYIDKNNEVKKVILNGDKGVYKCNFQNNKCIDNPVKIGETMFEDAFISPDTGNAVGKVYIGESIDNYIYKLNNQAWNEGAFSKEWFAYNSLPGKKYDIKSTFPGHEGNSYHGFLFKGKYITLREGGNILAGMNAATLGISFDEFQKTSGALHADGIKGLLKYRTTGYSYGTYPRYGEIDYQYLRSKYGYQLGLQRIECNISGNNNINCIYK
;
A
#
# COMPACT_ATOMS: atom_id res chain seq x y z
N MET A 1 11.03 -53.74 18.33
CA MET A 1 12.32 -53.60 19.03
C MET A 1 13.01 -52.41 18.39
N ILE A 2 13.04 -51.23 19.02
CA ILE A 2 13.95 -50.81 20.12
C ILE A 2 15.40 -51.01 19.64
N GLY A 3 16.30 -50.02 19.54
CA GLY A 3 16.39 -48.61 19.94
C GLY A 3 17.59 -48.03 19.17
N GLU A 4 18.18 -46.87 19.39
CA GLU A 4 18.07 -45.73 20.30
C GLU A 4 19.13 -44.72 19.74
N MET A 5 18.88 -43.39 19.64
CA MET A 5 19.25 -42.38 20.66
C MET A 5 20.80 -42.26 20.76
N TRP A 6 21.54 -41.15 20.53
CA TRP A 6 21.39 -39.69 20.71
C TRP A 6 22.48 -39.00 19.84
N ALA A 7 22.35 -37.79 19.32
CA ALA A 7 22.64 -36.48 19.94
C ALA A 7 22.56 -35.44 18.77
N ASP A 8 22.09 -34.20 18.85
CA ASP A 8 21.92 -33.26 19.94
C ASP A 8 20.63 -32.45 19.76
N ARG A 9 19.98 -32.19 20.89
CA ARG A 9 19.03 -31.09 21.09
C ARG A 9 19.74 -29.78 20.69
N LYS A 10 19.46 -29.26 19.48
CA LYS A 10 19.75 -27.86 19.22
C LYS A 10 18.77 -27.04 20.06
N ILE A 11 19.35 -26.39 21.05
CA ILE A 11 18.77 -25.31 21.85
C ILE A 11 18.11 -24.33 20.88
N ASP A 12 16.81 -24.11 21.05
CA ASP A 12 16.10 -23.02 20.36
C ASP A 12 16.87 -21.74 20.62
N ASN A 13 17.30 -21.07 19.55
CA ASN A 13 17.88 -19.75 19.66
C ASN A 13 16.82 -18.85 20.33
N PRO A 14 17.07 -18.25 21.51
CA PRO A 14 16.03 -17.63 22.33
C PRO A 14 15.43 -16.32 21.75
N ASN A 15 15.69 -16.00 20.48
CA ASN A 15 15.38 -14.71 19.87
C ASN A 15 14.49 -14.76 18.61
N ILE A 16 13.76 -15.85 18.33
CA ILE A 16 12.82 -15.85 17.20
C ILE A 16 11.44 -16.37 17.64
N LEU A 17 10.51 -15.44 17.81
CA LEU A 17 9.11 -15.70 18.16
C LEU A 17 8.39 -16.49 17.04
N THR A 18 7.65 -17.52 17.45
CA THR A 18 6.77 -18.31 16.56
C THR A 18 5.58 -17.46 16.07
N ASP A 19 4.96 -17.81 14.93
CA ASP A 19 3.88 -17.02 14.34
C ASP A 19 2.64 -16.92 15.24
N LYS A 20 2.39 -17.95 16.05
CA LYS A 20 1.34 -17.94 17.07
C LYS A 20 1.67 -16.97 18.21
N GLN A 21 2.94 -16.90 18.63
CA GLN A 21 3.42 -15.90 19.62
C GLN A 21 3.45 -14.48 19.04
N ARG A 22 3.76 -14.30 17.76
CA ARG A 22 3.64 -13.00 17.07
C ARG A 22 2.19 -12.52 17.02
N GLN A 23 1.25 -13.40 16.70
CA GLN A 23 -0.18 -13.07 16.72
C GLN A 23 -0.72 -12.86 18.14
N GLN A 24 -0.18 -13.57 19.15
CA GLN A 24 -0.52 -13.32 20.55
C GLN A 24 -0.01 -11.96 21.03
N ILE A 25 1.24 -11.59 20.70
CA ILE A 25 1.83 -10.27 21.03
C ILE A 25 1.09 -9.13 20.31
N ILE A 26 0.66 -9.34 19.07
CA ILE A 26 -0.14 -8.37 18.31
C ILE A 26 -1.54 -8.22 18.93
N ASN A 27 -2.15 -9.30 19.41
CA ASN A 27 -3.47 -9.29 20.06
C ASN A 27 -3.45 -8.88 21.55
N GLU A 28 -2.31 -8.99 22.24
CA GLU A 28 -2.09 -8.58 23.64
C GLU A 28 -1.87 -7.07 23.83
N SER A 29 -1.78 -6.30 22.74
CA SER A 29 -1.76 -4.83 22.77
C SER A 29 -3.03 -4.20 23.38
N ARG A 30 -4.14 -4.95 23.41
CA ARG A 30 -5.37 -4.58 24.15
C ARG A 30 -5.29 -4.84 25.66
N LEU A 31 -4.41 -5.75 26.09
CA LEU A 31 -4.28 -6.20 27.48
C LEU A 31 -3.54 -5.19 28.36
N ALA A 32 -2.62 -4.42 27.77
CA ALA A 32 -1.97 -3.30 28.46
C ALA A 32 -2.98 -2.23 28.92
N ALA A 33 -4.02 -1.96 28.12
CA ALA A 33 -5.04 -0.96 28.48
C ALA A 33 -5.97 -1.43 29.62
N SER A 34 -6.35 -2.72 29.64
CA SER A 34 -7.18 -3.30 30.70
C SER A 34 -6.41 -3.56 32.00
N LEU A 35 -5.11 -3.84 31.92
CA LEU A 35 -4.26 -4.13 33.08
C LEU A 35 -3.96 -2.86 33.90
N PHE A 36 -3.81 -1.70 33.26
CA PHE A 36 -3.53 -0.45 33.98
C PHE A 36 -4.74 0.14 34.71
N ALA A 37 -5.96 -0.02 34.16
CA ALA A 37 -7.19 0.44 34.82
C ALA A 37 -7.55 -0.40 36.06
N PHE A 38 -7.18 -1.68 36.06
CA PHE A 38 -7.45 -2.60 37.17
C PHE A 38 -6.44 -2.51 38.32
N ILE A 39 -5.19 -2.07 38.06
CA ILE A 39 -4.10 -2.14 39.05
C ILE A 39 -3.96 -0.89 39.94
N PHE A 40 -4.34 0.32 39.47
CA PHE A 40 -3.85 1.55 40.14
C PHE A 40 -4.90 2.53 40.68
N ASP A 41 -6.21 2.27 40.60
CA ASP A 41 -7.28 3.08 41.20
C ASP A 41 -7.01 4.61 41.20
N LYS A 42 -6.65 5.14 40.03
CA LYS A 42 -6.27 6.55 39.84
C LYS A 42 -7.26 7.31 38.95
N ASP A 43 -7.39 8.60 39.27
CA ASP A 43 -8.28 9.61 38.70
C ASP A 43 -8.46 9.51 37.17
N ILE A 44 -9.74 9.51 36.77
CA ILE A 44 -10.26 9.49 35.39
C ILE A 44 -9.54 10.48 34.47
N ASN A 45 -9.13 11.65 34.98
CA ASN A 45 -8.48 12.68 34.16
C ASN A 45 -7.04 12.31 33.75
N THR A 46 -6.31 11.56 34.58
CA THR A 46 -4.95 11.11 34.26
C THR A 46 -4.97 9.91 33.32
N ALA A 47 -5.91 8.98 33.53
CA ALA A 47 -6.18 7.88 32.61
C ALA A 47 -6.69 8.39 31.24
N SER A 48 -7.50 9.45 31.21
CA SER A 48 -7.98 10.08 29.97
C SER A 48 -6.86 10.77 29.18
N ASN A 49 -5.89 11.41 29.84
CA ASN A 49 -4.74 12.04 29.16
C ASN A 49 -3.75 10.99 28.63
N MET A 50 -3.45 9.95 29.41
CA MET A 50 -2.58 8.85 28.95
C MET A 50 -3.26 7.97 27.90
N ALA A 51 -4.59 7.79 27.96
CA ALA A 51 -5.36 7.17 26.89
C ALA A 51 -5.41 8.07 25.64
N SER A 52 -5.48 9.40 25.78
CA SER A 52 -5.39 10.32 24.64
C SER A 52 -4.00 10.35 23.98
N GLU A 53 -2.94 9.99 24.71
CA GLU A 53 -1.56 9.85 24.22
C GLU A 53 -1.26 8.47 23.63
N ALA A 54 -1.83 7.40 24.22
CA ALA A 54 -1.73 6.02 23.71
C ALA A 54 -2.69 5.73 22.52
N VAL A 55 -3.69 6.60 22.31
CA VAL A 55 -4.70 6.53 21.22
C VAL A 55 -4.43 7.61 20.17
N ARG A 56 -3.19 7.72 19.70
CA ARG A 56 -2.85 8.45 18.46
C ARG A 56 -2.23 7.51 17.44
N TRP A 57 -3.04 6.59 16.94
CA TRP A 57 -3.28 6.18 15.54
C TRP A 57 -2.15 6.38 14.45
N ASN A 58 -2.07 5.57 13.35
CA ASN A 58 -1.14 5.64 12.16
C ASN A 58 -0.75 7.12 11.88
N ALA A 59 0.46 7.45 11.43
CA ALA A 59 0.74 8.84 11.09
C ALA A 59 1.98 8.98 10.21
N THR A 60 1.85 9.76 9.14
CA THR A 60 2.98 10.19 8.31
C THR A 60 3.44 11.58 8.76
N TYR A 61 4.69 11.71 9.18
CA TYR A 61 5.27 12.99 9.56
C TYR A 61 6.26 13.49 8.51
N ILE A 62 6.05 14.73 8.09
CA ILE A 62 6.89 15.44 7.13
C ILE A 62 7.57 16.64 7.77
N ASP A 63 8.76 16.98 7.27
CA ASP A 63 9.48 18.18 7.70
C ASP A 63 9.01 19.45 6.97
N LYS A 64 9.69 20.57 7.23
CA LYS A 64 9.41 21.86 6.58
C LYS A 64 9.52 21.83 5.06
N ASN A 65 10.37 20.95 4.51
CA ASN A 65 10.58 20.72 3.09
C ASN A 65 9.64 19.66 2.52
N ASN A 66 8.69 19.19 3.32
CA ASN A 66 7.74 18.13 3.06
C ASN A 66 8.36 16.74 2.85
N GLU A 67 9.60 16.52 3.29
CA GLU A 67 10.22 15.20 3.26
C GLU A 67 9.66 14.32 4.37
N VAL A 68 9.31 13.09 4.05
CA VAL A 68 8.82 12.12 5.04
C VAL A 68 9.98 11.71 5.94
N LYS A 69 9.84 11.98 7.24
CA LYS A 69 10.84 11.63 8.25
C LYS A 69 10.45 10.42 9.08
N LYS A 70 9.16 10.20 9.26
CA LYS A 70 8.64 9.12 10.11
C LYS A 70 7.27 8.68 9.62
N VAL A 71 7.04 7.37 9.63
CA VAL A 71 5.71 6.77 9.52
C VAL A 71 5.50 5.87 10.72
N ILE A 72 4.35 5.97 11.38
CA ILE A 72 3.96 5.14 12.52
C ILE A 72 2.76 4.30 12.08
N LEU A 73 2.76 3.00 12.40
CA LEU A 73 1.70 2.07 12.06
C LEU A 73 0.80 1.75 13.28
N ASN A 74 -0.32 2.48 13.45
CA ASN A 74 -1.28 2.38 14.54
C ASN A 74 -2.77 2.78 14.23
N GLY A 75 -3.23 2.97 12.97
CA GLY A 75 -4.61 3.33 12.54
C GLY A 75 -4.94 4.66 11.75
N ASP A 76 -4.47 5.84 12.12
CA ASP A 76 -4.67 7.20 11.53
C ASP A 76 -3.95 7.46 10.20
N LYS A 77 -4.69 7.83 9.19
CA LYS A 77 -4.05 8.07 7.91
C LYS A 77 -3.45 9.48 7.84
N GLY A 78 -3.44 10.23 8.94
CA GLY A 78 -3.01 11.61 9.00
C GLY A 78 -1.59 11.85 8.49
N VAL A 79 -1.47 12.89 7.67
CA VAL A 79 -0.19 13.47 7.28
C VAL A 79 0.00 14.74 8.11
N TYR A 80 1.10 14.82 8.85
CA TYR A 80 1.40 15.88 9.79
C TYR A 80 2.69 16.58 9.42
N LYS A 81 2.65 17.90 9.32
CA LYS A 81 3.84 18.72 9.15
C LYS A 81 4.39 19.12 10.52
N CYS A 82 5.70 18.96 10.70
CA CYS A 82 6.39 19.26 11.94
C CYS A 82 7.79 19.83 11.69
N ASN A 83 8.30 20.63 12.61
CA ASN A 83 9.71 21.00 12.64
C ASN A 83 10.54 19.88 13.28
N PHE A 84 11.50 19.35 12.52
CA PHE A 84 12.36 18.26 12.97
C PHE A 84 13.74 18.77 13.42
N GLN A 85 14.19 18.29 14.58
CA GLN A 85 15.56 18.43 15.06
C GLN A 85 16.03 17.06 15.57
N ASN A 86 17.17 16.58 15.06
CA ASN A 86 17.73 15.26 15.41
C ASN A 86 16.70 14.11 15.33
N ASN A 87 15.95 14.04 14.22
CA ASN A 87 14.86 13.08 13.97
C ASN A 87 13.69 13.11 14.97
N LYS A 88 13.58 14.17 15.79
CA LYS A 88 12.45 14.40 16.67
C LYS A 88 11.64 15.59 16.20
N CYS A 89 10.33 15.42 16.22
CA CYS A 89 9.38 16.50 16.08
C CYS A 89 9.43 17.35 17.35
N ILE A 90 9.78 18.63 17.24
CA ILE A 90 10.01 19.51 18.42
C ILE A 90 8.88 20.50 18.68
N ASP A 91 7.93 20.62 17.75
CA ASP A 91 6.74 21.46 17.90
C ASP A 91 5.45 20.64 17.76
N ASN A 92 4.31 21.32 17.91
CA ASN A 92 3.01 20.70 17.76
C ASN A 92 2.78 20.34 16.28
N PRO A 93 2.62 19.05 15.92
CA PRO A 93 2.39 18.65 14.54
C PRO A 93 1.07 19.22 14.01
N VAL A 94 1.10 19.76 12.79
CA VAL A 94 -0.09 20.28 12.11
C VAL A 94 -0.59 19.25 11.09
N LYS A 95 -1.83 18.78 11.21
CA LYS A 95 -2.44 17.86 10.23
C LYS A 95 -2.70 18.60 8.91
N ILE A 96 -2.15 18.10 7.80
CA ILE A 96 -2.26 18.69 6.46
C ILE A 96 -3.03 17.80 5.47
N GLY A 97 -3.43 16.60 5.88
CA GLY A 97 -4.27 15.70 5.10
C GLY A 97 -4.23 14.28 5.62
N GLU A 98 -4.58 13.33 4.76
CA GLU A 98 -4.56 11.90 5.07
C GLU A 98 -4.04 11.09 3.89
N THR A 99 -3.35 9.99 4.16
CA THR A 99 -2.95 8.98 3.18
C THR A 99 -4.13 8.07 2.85
N MET A 100 -4.07 7.41 1.69
CA MET A 100 -5.09 6.43 1.33
C MET A 100 -4.86 5.09 2.04
N PHE A 101 -3.59 4.69 2.17
CA PHE A 101 -3.16 3.42 2.74
C PHE A 101 -2.32 3.64 3.99
N GLU A 102 -2.40 2.70 4.92
CA GLU A 102 -1.77 2.80 6.24
C GLU A 102 -0.24 2.79 6.16
N ASP A 103 0.30 1.98 5.25
CA ASP A 103 1.71 1.81 4.93
C ASP A 103 2.18 2.73 3.79
N ALA A 104 1.43 3.78 3.47
CA ALA A 104 1.89 4.81 2.53
C ALA A 104 3.19 5.45 3.04
N PHE A 105 4.11 5.75 2.11
CA PHE A 105 5.45 6.26 2.41
C PHE A 105 6.36 5.34 3.25
N ILE A 106 6.01 4.06 3.36
CA ILE A 106 6.92 3.01 3.83
C ILE A 106 7.39 2.23 2.60
N SER A 107 8.71 2.09 2.44
CA SER A 107 9.25 1.21 1.42
C SER A 107 9.03 -0.25 1.86
N PRO A 108 8.32 -1.10 1.10
CA PRO A 108 8.21 -2.50 1.46
C PRO A 108 9.53 -3.25 1.36
N ASP A 109 10.52 -2.70 0.63
CA ASP A 109 11.83 -3.32 0.44
C ASP A 109 12.74 -3.10 1.67
N THR A 110 12.60 -1.96 2.36
CA THR A 110 13.47 -1.57 3.48
C THR A 110 12.76 -1.42 4.81
N GLY A 111 11.43 -1.34 4.82
CA GLY A 111 10.62 -1.02 6.00
C GLY A 111 10.75 0.44 6.47
N ASN A 112 11.53 1.27 5.78
CA ASN A 112 11.83 2.62 6.20
C ASN A 112 10.84 3.64 5.63
N ALA A 113 10.62 4.71 6.41
CA ALA A 113 9.92 5.91 5.96
C ALA A 113 10.69 6.58 4.80
N VAL A 114 9.99 6.94 3.74
CA VAL A 114 10.62 7.45 2.51
C VAL A 114 9.65 8.35 1.74
N GLY A 115 10.21 9.34 1.05
CA GLY A 115 9.48 10.13 0.07
C GLY A 115 9.31 11.59 0.43
N LYS A 116 8.50 12.28 -0.37
CA LYS A 116 8.21 13.70 -0.24
C LYS A 116 6.76 13.96 -0.60
N VAL A 117 6.06 14.75 0.22
CA VAL A 117 4.66 15.10 0.00
C VAL A 117 4.58 16.43 -0.76
N TYR A 118 3.88 16.44 -1.87
CA TYR A 118 3.57 17.64 -2.64
C TYR A 118 2.18 18.13 -2.22
N ILE A 119 2.18 19.04 -1.24
CA ILE A 119 0.97 19.42 -0.51
C ILE A 119 -0.02 20.12 -1.45
N GLY A 120 -1.24 19.62 -1.51
CA GLY A 120 -2.32 20.20 -2.32
C GLY A 120 -2.26 19.86 -3.82
N GLU A 121 -1.19 19.23 -4.29
CA GLU A 121 -1.07 18.82 -5.68
C GLU A 121 -1.78 17.47 -5.91
N SER A 122 -2.55 17.36 -7.00
CA SER A 122 -3.32 16.15 -7.33
C SER A 122 -2.75 15.41 -8.54
N ILE A 123 -2.76 14.08 -8.46
CA ILE A 123 -2.40 13.16 -9.55
C ILE A 123 -3.63 12.56 -10.26
N ASP A 124 -4.85 12.91 -9.83
CA ASP A 124 -6.11 12.36 -10.34
C ASP A 124 -6.17 12.39 -11.87
N ASN A 125 -6.01 13.58 -12.44
CA ASN A 125 -6.09 13.80 -13.90
C ASN A 125 -5.09 12.92 -14.67
N TYR A 126 -3.89 12.69 -14.12
CA TYR A 126 -2.87 11.89 -14.78
C TYR A 126 -3.23 10.39 -14.79
N ILE A 127 -3.62 9.84 -13.63
CA ILE A 127 -4.06 8.45 -13.51
C ILE A 127 -5.27 8.19 -14.42
N TYR A 128 -6.26 9.08 -14.38
CA TYR A 128 -7.46 8.94 -15.18
C TYR A 128 -7.21 9.07 -16.68
N LYS A 129 -6.30 9.96 -17.10
CA LYS A 129 -5.86 10.06 -18.49
C LYS A 129 -5.24 8.75 -18.97
N LEU A 130 -4.34 8.14 -18.18
CA LEU A 130 -3.71 6.86 -18.54
C LEU A 130 -4.73 5.72 -18.58
N ASN A 131 -5.68 5.68 -17.66
CA ASN A 131 -6.75 4.69 -17.68
C ASN A 131 -7.71 4.89 -18.88
N ASN A 132 -8.00 6.13 -19.27
CA ASN A 132 -8.74 6.43 -20.51
C ASN A 132 -8.01 5.92 -21.75
N GLN A 133 -6.69 6.08 -21.80
CA GLN A 133 -5.89 5.55 -22.90
C GLN A 133 -5.94 4.03 -22.96
N ALA A 134 -5.77 3.34 -21.82
CA ALA A 134 -5.86 1.88 -21.77
C ALA A 134 -7.23 1.37 -22.23
N TRP A 135 -8.31 1.99 -21.77
CA TRP A 135 -9.68 1.67 -22.21
C TRP A 135 -9.82 1.79 -23.73
N ASN A 136 -9.35 2.90 -24.30
CA ASN A 136 -9.53 3.21 -25.73
C ASN A 136 -8.64 2.36 -26.66
N GLU A 137 -7.58 1.73 -26.14
CA GLU A 137 -6.75 0.79 -26.92
C GLU A 137 -7.46 -0.54 -27.19
N GLY A 138 -8.55 -0.86 -26.48
CA GLY A 138 -9.42 -1.99 -26.78
C GLY A 138 -8.76 -3.37 -26.59
N ALA A 139 -9.35 -4.41 -27.20
CA ALA A 139 -9.00 -5.82 -26.94
C ALA A 139 -7.53 -6.19 -27.21
N PHE A 140 -6.88 -5.53 -28.18
CA PHE A 140 -5.45 -5.73 -28.49
C PHE A 140 -4.52 -5.37 -27.32
N SER A 141 -4.95 -4.49 -26.41
CA SER A 141 -4.15 -4.09 -25.25
C SER A 141 -4.15 -5.13 -24.13
N LYS A 142 -5.07 -6.12 -24.11
CA LYS A 142 -5.07 -7.21 -23.10
C LYS A 142 -3.75 -7.98 -23.11
N GLU A 143 -3.23 -8.25 -24.30
CA GLU A 143 -1.99 -9.02 -24.51
C GLU A 143 -0.74 -8.23 -24.11
N TRP A 144 -0.78 -6.91 -24.35
CA TRP A 144 0.31 -5.97 -24.07
C TRP A 144 0.21 -5.28 -22.71
N PHE A 145 -0.88 -5.45 -21.98
CA PHE A 145 -1.13 -4.80 -20.69
C PHE A 145 0.03 -5.03 -19.71
N ALA A 146 0.38 -6.30 -19.47
CA ALA A 146 1.47 -6.65 -18.56
C ALA A 146 2.82 -6.08 -19.03
N TYR A 147 3.04 -5.98 -20.34
CA TYR A 147 4.24 -5.38 -20.91
C TYR A 147 4.27 -3.85 -20.73
N ASN A 148 3.15 -3.16 -20.98
CA ASN A 148 3.04 -1.71 -20.84
C ASN A 148 3.09 -1.22 -19.38
N SER A 149 2.88 -2.13 -18.42
CA SER A 149 3.05 -1.90 -16.99
C SER A 149 4.48 -2.20 -16.47
N LEU A 150 5.41 -2.65 -17.33
CA LEU A 150 6.81 -2.86 -16.94
C LEU A 150 7.53 -1.55 -16.61
N PRO A 151 8.65 -1.59 -15.86
CA PRO A 151 9.46 -0.42 -15.57
C PRO A 151 9.84 0.38 -16.84
N GLY A 152 9.65 1.70 -16.79
CA GLY A 152 9.96 2.62 -17.89
C GLY A 152 8.97 2.58 -19.06
N LYS A 153 7.84 1.85 -18.93
CA LYS A 153 6.80 1.79 -19.96
C LYS A 153 5.64 2.73 -19.65
N LYS A 154 4.67 2.75 -20.57
CA LYS A 154 3.56 3.70 -20.61
C LYS A 154 2.79 3.84 -19.30
N TYR A 155 2.56 2.75 -18.59
CA TYR A 155 1.77 2.74 -17.35
C TYR A 155 2.63 2.78 -16.08
N ASP A 156 3.94 2.93 -16.23
CA ASP A 156 4.86 3.11 -15.10
C ASP A 156 4.88 4.58 -14.64
N ILE A 157 3.91 4.95 -13.80
CA ILE A 157 3.70 6.32 -13.34
C ILE A 157 4.97 6.92 -12.71
N LYS A 158 5.73 6.15 -11.92
CA LYS A 158 6.98 6.61 -11.29
C LYS A 158 8.07 7.02 -12.29
N SER A 159 7.99 6.54 -13.53
CA SER A 159 8.96 6.85 -14.59
C SER A 159 8.41 7.84 -15.62
N THR A 160 7.12 8.15 -15.57
CA THR A 160 6.44 8.94 -16.62
C THR A 160 5.74 10.19 -16.09
N PHE A 161 5.56 10.33 -14.77
CA PHE A 161 4.93 11.51 -14.18
C PHE A 161 5.87 12.73 -14.28
N PRO A 162 5.49 13.79 -15.04
CA PRO A 162 6.40 14.86 -15.40
C PRO A 162 7.02 15.57 -14.19
N GLY A 163 8.34 15.73 -14.19
CA GLY A 163 9.09 16.44 -13.14
C GLY A 163 9.33 15.62 -11.87
N HIS A 164 8.93 14.35 -11.86
CA HIS A 164 9.11 13.43 -10.74
C HIS A 164 9.63 12.06 -11.18
N GLU A 165 10.23 11.99 -12.36
CA GLU A 165 10.76 10.77 -12.94
C GLU A 165 11.79 10.10 -12.00
N GLY A 166 11.64 8.80 -11.77
CA GLY A 166 12.47 8.02 -10.86
C GLY A 166 12.10 8.14 -9.38
N ASN A 167 11.20 9.06 -9.00
CA ASN A 167 10.86 9.33 -7.60
C ASN A 167 9.61 8.58 -7.14
N SER A 168 9.74 7.26 -6.97
CA SER A 168 8.65 6.34 -6.60
C SER A 168 7.79 6.77 -5.39
N TYR A 169 8.38 7.49 -4.44
CA TYR A 169 7.74 7.90 -3.18
C TYR A 169 7.43 9.40 -3.11
N HIS A 170 7.44 10.11 -4.24
CA HIS A 170 6.76 11.41 -4.30
C HIS A 170 5.24 11.19 -4.15
N GLY A 171 4.61 11.98 -3.28
CA GLY A 171 3.24 11.80 -2.87
C GLY A 171 2.32 12.96 -3.25
N PHE A 172 1.16 12.63 -3.80
CA PHE A 172 0.17 13.56 -4.34
C PHE A 172 -1.24 13.16 -3.90
N LEU A 173 -2.17 14.10 -3.91
CA LEU A 173 -3.58 13.80 -3.68
C LEU A 173 -4.15 12.96 -4.82
N PHE A 174 -4.82 11.88 -4.46
CA PHE A 174 -5.68 11.09 -5.33
C PHE A 174 -7.00 10.88 -4.60
N LYS A 175 -8.10 11.37 -5.18
CA LYS A 175 -9.43 11.40 -4.55
C LYS A 175 -9.40 11.98 -3.12
N GLY A 176 -8.67 13.09 -2.96
CA GLY A 176 -8.55 13.82 -1.69
C GLY A 176 -7.64 13.19 -0.63
N LYS A 177 -6.97 12.06 -0.92
CA LYS A 177 -6.02 11.42 -0.01
C LYS A 177 -4.65 11.24 -0.66
N TYR A 178 -3.58 11.37 0.11
CA TYR A 178 -2.22 11.20 -0.40
C TYR A 178 -1.91 9.75 -0.76
N ILE A 179 -1.37 9.57 -1.96
CA ILE A 179 -0.74 8.34 -2.43
C ILE A 179 0.63 8.67 -3.02
N THR A 180 1.55 7.71 -2.99
CA THR A 180 2.83 7.78 -3.68
C THR A 180 2.69 7.45 -5.18
N LEU A 181 3.66 7.87 -6.00
CA LEU A 181 3.69 7.48 -7.43
C LEU A 181 3.69 5.96 -7.63
N ARG A 182 4.37 5.21 -6.75
CA ARG A 182 4.35 3.73 -6.75
C ARG A 182 2.96 3.17 -6.49
N GLU A 183 2.24 3.73 -5.52
CA GLU A 183 0.85 3.36 -5.24
C GLU A 183 -0.08 3.74 -6.38
N GLY A 184 0.11 4.93 -6.97
CA GLY A 184 -0.61 5.36 -8.17
C GLY A 184 -0.43 4.38 -9.32
N GLY A 185 0.79 3.88 -9.54
CA GLY A 185 1.07 2.82 -10.51
C GLY A 185 0.28 1.53 -10.26
N ASN A 186 0.24 1.08 -9.01
CA ASN A 186 -0.50 -0.14 -8.63
C ASN A 186 -2.03 0.05 -8.76
N ILE A 187 -2.55 1.23 -8.39
CA ILE A 187 -3.96 1.59 -8.59
C ILE A 187 -4.29 1.58 -10.09
N LEU A 188 -3.48 2.26 -10.92
CA LEU A 188 -3.67 2.30 -12.37
C LEU A 188 -3.65 0.90 -12.98
N ALA A 189 -2.73 0.03 -12.54
CA ALA A 189 -2.66 -1.36 -13.01
C ALA A 189 -3.98 -2.11 -12.75
N GLY A 190 -4.56 -1.96 -11.56
CA GLY A 190 -5.87 -2.52 -11.22
C GLY A 190 -7.00 -1.94 -12.08
N MET A 191 -7.04 -0.61 -12.23
CA MET A 191 -8.04 0.07 -13.08
C MET A 191 -7.97 -0.44 -14.52
N ASN A 192 -6.76 -0.52 -15.08
CA ASN A 192 -6.54 -1.01 -16.43
C ASN A 192 -6.96 -2.47 -16.57
N ALA A 193 -6.62 -3.35 -15.62
CA ALA A 193 -7.06 -4.75 -15.67
C ALA A 193 -8.59 -4.88 -15.73
N ALA A 194 -9.31 -4.17 -14.85
CA ALA A 194 -10.77 -4.18 -14.84
C ALA A 194 -11.35 -3.64 -16.16
N THR A 195 -10.90 -2.47 -16.60
CA THR A 195 -11.40 -1.81 -17.83
C THR A 195 -11.09 -2.58 -19.10
N LEU A 196 -10.02 -3.38 -19.10
CA LEU A 196 -9.71 -4.32 -20.17
C LEU A 196 -10.47 -5.64 -20.04
N GLY A 197 -11.28 -5.86 -19.01
CA GLY A 197 -12.03 -7.10 -18.81
C GLY A 197 -11.15 -8.31 -18.43
N ILE A 198 -10.00 -8.06 -17.81
CA ILE A 198 -9.16 -9.10 -17.20
C ILE A 198 -9.72 -9.34 -15.79
N SER A 199 -9.96 -10.61 -15.40
CA SER A 199 -10.44 -10.89 -14.04
C SER A 199 -9.37 -10.51 -13.00
N PHE A 200 -9.80 -10.14 -11.79
CA PHE A 200 -8.84 -9.79 -10.74
C PHE A 200 -7.91 -10.96 -10.38
N ASP A 201 -8.41 -12.20 -10.42
CA ASP A 201 -7.62 -13.41 -10.20
C ASP A 201 -6.52 -13.58 -11.26
N GLU A 202 -6.88 -13.42 -12.54
CA GLU A 202 -5.94 -13.48 -13.67
C GLU A 202 -4.88 -12.37 -13.58
N PHE A 203 -5.33 -11.17 -13.20
CA PHE A 203 -4.45 -10.05 -12.94
C PHE A 203 -3.46 -10.36 -11.80
N GLN A 204 -3.91 -10.92 -10.68
CA GLN A 204 -3.03 -11.25 -9.55
C GLN A 204 -2.02 -12.35 -9.89
N LYS A 205 -2.41 -13.38 -10.65
CA LYS A 205 -1.47 -14.40 -11.14
C LYS A 205 -0.40 -13.80 -12.04
N THR A 206 -0.80 -12.89 -12.94
CA THR A 206 0.11 -12.17 -13.84
C THR A 206 1.07 -11.27 -13.06
N SER A 207 0.55 -10.49 -12.10
CA SER A 207 1.36 -9.64 -11.23
C SER A 207 2.34 -10.47 -10.41
N GLY A 208 1.88 -11.53 -9.74
CA GLY A 208 2.73 -12.40 -8.92
C GLY A 208 3.83 -13.11 -9.70
N ALA A 209 3.54 -13.55 -10.92
CA ALA A 209 4.56 -14.09 -11.82
C ALA A 209 5.62 -13.03 -12.20
N LEU A 210 5.19 -11.80 -12.47
CA LEU A 210 6.08 -10.69 -12.76
C LEU A 210 6.92 -10.29 -11.52
N HIS A 211 6.34 -10.32 -10.32
CA HIS A 211 7.05 -10.02 -9.08
C HIS A 211 8.13 -11.07 -8.78
N ALA A 212 7.80 -12.35 -8.96
CA ALA A 212 8.67 -13.45 -8.60
C ALA A 212 9.90 -13.57 -9.50
N ASP A 213 9.74 -13.36 -10.82
CA ASP A 213 10.82 -13.64 -11.79
C ASP A 213 10.76 -12.72 -13.03
N GLY A 214 10.15 -11.53 -12.91
CA GLY A 214 10.09 -10.55 -13.98
C GLY A 214 9.46 -11.08 -15.27
N ILE A 215 10.05 -10.71 -16.42
CA ILE A 215 9.57 -11.14 -17.74
C ILE A 215 9.63 -12.67 -17.89
N LYS A 216 10.59 -13.35 -17.25
CA LYS A 216 10.70 -14.82 -17.30
C LYS A 216 9.55 -15.48 -16.56
N GLY A 217 9.20 -14.97 -15.38
CA GLY A 217 8.04 -15.41 -14.63
C GLY A 217 6.74 -15.22 -15.41
N LEU A 218 6.55 -14.03 -16.01
CA LEU A 218 5.41 -13.75 -16.87
C LEU A 218 5.30 -14.74 -18.05
N LEU A 219 6.42 -15.01 -18.74
CA LEU A 219 6.46 -15.96 -19.86
C LEU A 219 6.15 -17.39 -19.40
N LYS A 220 6.67 -17.81 -18.25
CA LYS A 220 6.39 -19.13 -17.67
C LYS A 220 4.92 -19.28 -17.31
N TYR A 221 4.33 -18.27 -16.67
CA TYR A 221 2.90 -18.26 -16.37
C TYR A 221 2.05 -18.37 -17.64
N ARG A 222 2.33 -17.54 -18.66
CA ARG A 222 1.59 -17.56 -19.93
C ARG A 222 1.72 -18.89 -20.69
N THR A 223 2.86 -19.58 -20.60
CA THR A 223 3.10 -20.83 -21.32
C THR A 223 2.63 -22.09 -20.57
N THR A 224 2.60 -22.06 -19.24
CA THR A 224 2.34 -23.26 -18.42
C THR A 224 1.15 -23.13 -17.47
N GLY A 225 0.60 -21.93 -17.28
CA GLY A 225 -0.38 -21.63 -16.23
C GLY A 225 0.20 -21.64 -14.81
N TYR A 226 1.53 -21.76 -14.67
CA TYR A 226 2.20 -21.85 -13.37
C TYR A 226 2.02 -20.56 -12.56
N SER A 227 1.21 -20.61 -11.50
CA SER A 227 1.09 -19.54 -10.53
C SER A 227 2.17 -19.65 -9.47
N TYR A 228 2.77 -18.52 -9.13
CA TYR A 228 3.68 -18.43 -7.98
C TYR A 228 2.84 -18.32 -6.71
N GLY A 229 3.30 -18.81 -5.56
CA GLY A 229 2.56 -18.68 -4.28
C GLY A 229 1.11 -19.21 -4.26
N THR A 230 0.36 -18.82 -3.22
CA THR A 230 -1.04 -19.22 -3.01
C THR A 230 -2.02 -18.06 -3.26
N TYR A 231 -3.27 -18.41 -3.55
CA TYR A 231 -4.38 -17.45 -3.56
C TYR A 231 -4.43 -16.66 -2.24
N PRO A 232 -4.74 -15.35 -2.23
CA PRO A 232 -5.16 -14.52 -3.37
C PRO A 232 -4.04 -13.73 -4.06
N ARG A 233 -2.79 -13.86 -3.59
CA ARG A 233 -1.68 -12.96 -3.99
C ARG A 233 -0.74 -13.58 -5.01
N TYR A 234 -0.72 -14.91 -5.11
CA TYR A 234 0.05 -15.63 -6.11
C TYR A 234 1.53 -15.18 -6.24
N GLY A 235 2.18 -14.88 -5.10
CA GLY A 235 3.57 -14.42 -5.06
C GLY A 235 3.75 -12.91 -4.98
N GLU A 236 2.68 -12.12 -5.08
CA GLU A 236 2.70 -10.68 -4.75
C GLU A 236 2.71 -10.41 -3.25
N ILE A 237 3.12 -9.18 -2.90
CA ILE A 237 3.06 -8.64 -1.54
C ILE A 237 1.77 -7.84 -1.28
N ASP A 238 1.41 -7.70 0.00
CA ASP A 238 0.21 -6.95 0.42
C ASP A 238 0.16 -5.52 -0.11
N TYR A 239 1.31 -4.87 -0.19
CA TYR A 239 1.43 -3.54 -0.77
C TYR A 239 0.82 -3.50 -2.17
N GLN A 240 1.27 -4.37 -3.09
CA GLN A 240 0.76 -4.37 -4.46
C GLN A 240 -0.72 -4.78 -4.51
N TYR A 241 -1.07 -5.86 -3.78
CA TYR A 241 -2.40 -6.46 -3.80
C TYR A 241 -3.49 -5.47 -3.38
N LEU A 242 -3.30 -4.75 -2.27
CA LEU A 242 -4.33 -3.84 -1.73
C LEU A 242 -4.57 -2.63 -2.64
N ARG A 243 -3.50 -2.04 -3.20
CA ARG A 243 -3.61 -0.88 -4.09
C ARG A 243 -4.25 -1.24 -5.42
N SER A 244 -3.85 -2.38 -5.99
CA SER A 244 -4.40 -2.85 -7.24
C SER A 244 -5.84 -3.34 -7.10
N LYS A 245 -6.22 -3.93 -5.95
CA LYS A 245 -7.61 -4.26 -5.65
C LYS A 245 -8.49 -3.02 -5.59
N TYR A 246 -8.03 -1.96 -4.93
CA TYR A 246 -8.73 -0.68 -4.90
C TYR A 246 -8.88 -0.10 -6.31
N GLY A 247 -7.80 -0.09 -7.10
CA GLY A 247 -7.84 0.33 -8.50
C GLY A 247 -8.80 -0.50 -9.37
N TYR A 248 -8.83 -1.81 -9.18
CA TYR A 248 -9.74 -2.71 -9.89
C TYR A 248 -11.21 -2.37 -9.62
N GLN A 249 -11.56 -2.06 -8.37
CA GLN A 249 -12.90 -1.60 -8.01
C GLN A 249 -13.26 -0.28 -8.69
N LEU A 250 -12.32 0.68 -8.77
CA LEU A 250 -12.53 1.92 -9.53
C LEU A 250 -12.76 1.66 -11.03
N GLY A 251 -12.04 0.69 -11.61
CA GLY A 251 -12.24 0.29 -13.00
C GLY A 251 -13.61 -0.36 -13.25
N LEU A 252 -14.10 -1.19 -12.32
CA LEU A 252 -15.47 -1.75 -12.37
C LEU A 252 -16.53 -0.65 -12.28
N GLN A 253 -16.40 0.27 -11.32
CA GLN A 253 -17.30 1.42 -11.18
C GLN A 253 -17.36 2.22 -12.48
N ARG A 254 -16.21 2.43 -13.13
CA ARG A 254 -16.16 3.08 -14.45
C ARG A 254 -16.94 2.31 -15.53
N ILE A 255 -16.82 0.97 -15.57
CA ILE A 255 -17.58 0.14 -16.51
C ILE A 255 -19.09 0.31 -16.28
N GLU A 256 -19.53 0.21 -15.03
CA GLU A 256 -20.94 0.37 -14.64
C GLU A 256 -21.50 1.74 -15.02
N CYS A 257 -20.72 2.80 -14.83
CA CYS A 257 -21.10 4.16 -15.21
C CYS A 257 -21.27 4.32 -16.73
N ASN A 258 -20.40 3.68 -17.53
CA ASN A 258 -20.52 3.71 -18.99
C ASN A 258 -21.73 2.89 -19.50
N ILE A 259 -22.03 1.74 -18.89
CA ILE A 259 -23.16 0.88 -19.29
C ILE A 259 -24.50 1.52 -18.93
N SER A 260 -24.59 2.22 -17.79
CA SER A 260 -25.83 2.82 -17.30
C SER A 260 -26.30 4.06 -18.08
N GLY A 261 -25.58 4.50 -19.12
CA GLY A 261 -25.95 5.64 -19.96
C GLY A 261 -26.06 6.97 -19.21
N ASN A 262 -25.53 7.03 -17.98
CA ASN A 262 -25.63 8.19 -17.12
C ASN A 262 -24.55 9.18 -17.57
N ASN A 263 -24.93 10.15 -18.42
CA ASN A 263 -24.10 11.28 -18.88
C ASN A 263 -23.68 12.24 -17.73
N ASN A 264 -23.64 11.76 -16.49
CA ASN A 264 -23.04 12.48 -15.40
C ASN A 264 -21.52 12.41 -15.55
N ILE A 265 -20.97 13.50 -16.08
CA ILE A 265 -19.55 13.88 -16.05
C ILE A 265 -18.92 13.71 -14.63
N ASN A 266 -19.74 13.52 -13.60
CA ASN A 266 -19.41 13.37 -12.19
C ASN A 266 -19.16 11.93 -11.68
N CYS A 267 -19.31 10.87 -12.48
CA CYS A 267 -19.35 9.50 -11.95
C CYS A 267 -17.99 8.90 -11.51
N ILE A 268 -16.86 9.39 -12.03
CA ILE A 268 -15.52 8.82 -11.75
C ILE A 268 -14.58 9.86 -11.12
N TYR A 269 -14.80 11.15 -11.42
CA TYR A 269 -13.80 12.22 -11.31
C TYR A 269 -14.01 13.22 -10.15
N LYS A 270 -14.85 12.91 -9.16
CA LYS A 270 -14.87 13.61 -7.87
C LYS A 270 -14.19 12.78 -6.79
#